data_AF-A0A959U215-F1
#
_entry.id   AF-A0A959U215-F1
#
_cell.length_a   1.000
_cell.length_b   1.000
_cell.length_c   1.000
_cell.angle_alpha   90.00
_cell.angle_beta   90.00
_cell.angle_gamma   90.00
#
_symmetry.space_group_name_H-M   'P 1'
#
loop_
_entity.id
_entity.type
_entity.pdbx_description
1 polymer ?
#
loop_
_entity_poly.entity_id
_entity_poly.type
_entity_poly.pdbx_seq_one_letter_code
_entity_poly.pdbx_strand_id
1 'polypeptide(L)'
;EENRDTILFCAGWKDHYNMEDALYAGSVVRALSDQFQILDDATLSTKMMYRYIRANMLRSVKQAQHFKRLAKLGIEKDIKFCMGNHKYDVVPVYDGEGFVRMK
;
A
#
# COMPACT_ATOMS: atom_id res chain seq x y z
N GLU A 1 8.85 17.34 13.45
CA GLU A 1 8.40 17.13 12.06
C GLU A 1 9.47 17.65 11.13
N GLU A 2 9.89 16.85 10.15
CA GLU A 2 10.82 17.31 9.13
C GLU A 2 10.01 17.73 7.90
N ASN A 3 10.15 18.99 7.47
CA ASN A 3 9.43 19.52 6.31
C ASN A 3 10.12 19.06 5.01
N ARG A 4 9.95 17.79 4.66
CA ARG A 4 10.54 17.18 3.47
C ARG A 4 9.48 16.61 2.54
N ASP A 5 9.75 16.73 1.25
CA ASP A 5 9.00 16.03 0.22
C ASP A 5 9.09 14.51 0.45
N THR A 6 7.95 13.84 0.33
CA THR A 6 7.80 12.41 0.61
C THR A 6 7.26 11.70 -0.62
N ILE A 7 7.88 10.57 -0.96
CA ILE A 7 7.46 9.72 -2.08
C ILE A 7 7.01 8.36 -1.53
N LEU A 8 5.83 7.91 -1.96
CA LEU A 8 5.38 6.54 -1.75
C LEU A 8 5.79 5.70 -2.96
N PHE A 9 6.89 4.96 -2.83
CA PHE A 9 7.43 4.12 -3.88
C PHE A 9 6.75 2.74 -3.90
N CYS A 10 5.91 2.49 -4.90
CA CYS A 10 5.27 1.19 -5.12
C CYS A 10 6.21 0.28 -5.92
N ALA A 11 6.46 -0.94 -5.44
CA ALA A 11 7.37 -1.88 -6.07
C ALA A 11 6.85 -2.39 -7.43
N GLY A 12 5.53 -2.49 -7.58
CA GLY A 12 4.92 -2.99 -8.79
C GLY A 12 5.06 -4.51 -8.92
N TRP A 13 4.63 -5.04 -10.07
CA TRP A 13 4.81 -6.46 -10.38
C TRP A 13 5.16 -6.68 -11.85
N LYS A 14 6.36 -7.20 -12.11
CA LYS A 14 6.89 -7.40 -13.47
C LYS A 14 6.83 -6.12 -14.31
N ASP A 15 7.31 -5.01 -13.75
CA ASP A 15 7.30 -3.69 -14.40
C ASP A 15 5.91 -3.15 -14.75
N HIS A 16 4.85 -3.75 -14.20
CA HIS A 16 3.48 -3.28 -14.34
C HIS A 16 2.96 -2.69 -13.04
N TYR A 17 1.98 -1.81 -13.20
CA TYR A 17 1.17 -1.28 -12.11
C TYR A 17 0.61 -2.41 -11.24
N ASN A 18 0.84 -2.29 -9.93
CA ASN A 18 0.31 -3.21 -8.94
C ASN A 18 -0.81 -2.54 -8.15
N MET A 19 -1.98 -3.18 -8.16
CA MET A 19 -3.19 -2.63 -7.56
C MET A 19 -3.12 -2.67 -6.03
N GLU A 20 -2.49 -3.71 -5.47
CA GLU A 20 -2.33 -3.89 -4.04
C GLU A 20 -1.42 -2.80 -3.42
N ASP A 21 -0.28 -2.53 -4.05
CA ASP A 21 0.66 -1.47 -3.67
C ASP A 21 0.00 -0.09 -3.73
N ALA A 22 -0.65 0.22 -4.85
CA ALA A 22 -1.35 1.49 -5.06
C ALA A 22 -2.50 1.69 -4.07
N LEU A 23 -3.20 0.61 -3.72
CA LEU A 23 -4.25 0.64 -2.70
C LEU A 23 -3.68 0.93 -1.31
N TYR A 24 -2.55 0.33 -0.96
CA TYR A 24 -1.85 0.63 0.29
C TYR A 24 -1.35 2.07 0.32
N ALA A 25 -0.73 2.56 -0.76
CA ALA A 25 -0.34 3.97 -0.88
C ALA A 25 -1.53 4.91 -0.67
N GLY A 26 -2.67 4.63 -1.28
CA GLY A 26 -3.90 5.42 -1.07
C GLY A 26 -4.41 5.41 0.37
N SER A 27 -4.18 4.31 1.11
CA SER A 27 -4.51 4.22 2.53
C SER A 27 -3.60 5.12 3.38
N VAL A 28 -2.30 5.16 3.07
CA VAL A 28 -1.30 6.01 3.73
C VAL A 28 -1.59 7.49 3.44
N VAL A 29 -1.83 7.87 2.19
CA VAL A 29 -2.20 9.24 1.80
C VAL A 29 -3.47 9.71 2.52
N ARG A 30 -4.45 8.81 2.71
CA ARG A 30 -5.64 9.14 3.50
C ARG A 30 -5.28 9.35 4.97
N ALA A 31 -4.45 8.51 5.56
CA ALA A 31 -4.06 8.62 6.97
C ALA A 31 -3.25 9.89 7.26
N LEU A 32 -2.48 10.36 6.28
CA LEU A 32 -1.60 11.52 6.38
C LEU A 32 -2.22 12.82 5.83
N SER A 33 -3.51 12.82 5.48
CA SER A 33 -4.12 13.91 4.71
C SER A 33 -4.12 15.28 5.39
N ASP A 34 -3.99 15.30 6.71
CA ASP A 34 -4.02 16.52 7.51
C ASP A 34 -2.61 17.10 7.74
N GLN A 35 -1.57 16.31 7.41
CA GLN A 35 -0.16 16.66 7.60
C GLN A 35 0.59 16.87 6.27
N PHE A 36 0.05 16.36 5.16
CA PHE A 36 0.70 16.38 3.85
C PHE A 36 -0.18 16.98 2.76
N GLN A 37 0.44 17.73 1.86
CA GLN A 37 -0.18 18.18 0.61
C GLN A 37 0.04 17.16 -0.50
N ILE A 38 -0.97 16.99 -1.36
CA ILE A 38 -0.89 16.13 -2.54
C ILE A 38 -0.41 16.98 -3.70
N LEU A 39 0.72 16.60 -4.29
CA LEU A 39 1.40 17.38 -5.32
C LEU A 39 1.25 16.80 -6.74
N ASP A 40 0.72 15.58 -6.87
CA ASP A 40 0.64 14.86 -8.15
C ASP A 40 -0.64 14.04 -8.31
N ASP A 41 -0.95 13.71 -9.58
CA ASP A 41 -2.16 12.97 -9.97
C ASP A 41 -2.13 11.50 -9.54
N ALA A 42 -0.95 10.88 -9.45
CA ALA A 42 -0.85 9.48 -9.04
C ALA A 42 -1.24 9.34 -7.55
N THR A 43 -0.76 10.25 -6.71
CA THR A 43 -1.11 10.35 -5.29
C THR A 43 -2.60 10.67 -5.10
N LEU A 44 -3.17 11.57 -5.91
CA LEU A 44 -4.62 11.83 -5.88
C LEU A 44 -5.44 10.61 -6.30
N SER A 45 -5.03 9.94 -7.40
CA SER A 45 -5.69 8.77 -7.95
C SER A 45 -5.72 7.61 -6.96
N THR A 46 -4.61 7.31 -6.30
CA THR A 46 -4.54 6.26 -5.27
C THR A 46 -5.43 6.57 -4.07
N LYS A 47 -5.48 7.83 -3.60
CA LYS A 47 -6.42 8.27 -2.55
C LYS A 47 -7.87 8.05 -2.95
N MET A 48 -8.25 8.42 -4.17
CA MET A 48 -9.61 8.20 -4.69
C MET A 48 -9.96 6.71 -4.82
N MET A 49 -9.04 5.93 -5.37
CA MET A 49 -9.15 4.48 -5.49
C MET A 49 -9.36 3.83 -4.12
N TYR A 50 -8.54 4.16 -3.12
CA TYR A 50 -8.70 3.65 -1.77
C TYR A 50 -10.07 4.00 -1.18
N ARG A 51 -10.53 5.26 -1.35
CA ARG A 51 -11.86 5.68 -0.89
C ARG A 51 -12.99 4.85 -1.51
N TYR A 52 -12.88 4.50 -2.79
CA TYR A 52 -13.87 3.69 -3.51
C TYR A 52 -13.83 2.22 -3.08
N ILE A 53 -12.63 1.66 -2.92
CA ILE A 53 -12.43 0.21 -2.73
C ILE A 53 -12.55 -0.23 -1.27
N ARG A 54 -12.21 0.63 -0.30
CA ARG A 54 -12.05 0.25 1.12
C ARG A 54 -13.23 -0.52 1.72
N ALA A 55 -14.46 -0.26 1.28
CA ALA A 55 -15.66 -0.93 1.78
C ALA A 55 -15.73 -2.42 1.39
N ASN A 56 -15.11 -2.80 0.27
CA ASN A 56 -15.15 -4.16 -0.29
C ASN A 56 -13.76 -4.60 -0.77
N MET A 57 -12.73 -4.33 0.04
CA MET A 57 -11.33 -4.43 -0.37
C MET A 57 -10.96 -5.81 -0.94
N LEU A 58 -11.28 -6.88 -0.21
CA LEU A 58 -10.97 -8.25 -0.62
C LEU A 58 -11.65 -8.62 -1.96
N ARG A 59 -12.89 -8.14 -2.18
CA ARG A 59 -13.61 -8.39 -3.44
C ARG A 59 -12.95 -7.69 -4.62
N SER A 60 -12.46 -6.47 -4.41
CA SER A 60 -11.79 -5.70 -5.46
C SER A 60 -10.42 -6.29 -5.80
N VAL A 61 -9.60 -6.59 -4.78
CA VAL A 61 -8.25 -7.15 -4.98
C VAL A 61 -8.29 -8.54 -5.60
N LYS A 62 -9.33 -9.35 -5.34
CA LYS A 62 -9.54 -10.64 -6.03
C LYS A 62 -9.55 -10.56 -7.57
N GLN A 63 -9.82 -9.37 -8.13
CA GLN A 63 -9.85 -9.15 -9.57
C GLN A 63 -8.45 -8.86 -10.15
N ALA A 64 -7.49 -8.44 -9.30
CA ALA A 64 -6.13 -8.11 -9.70
C ALA A 64 -5.38 -9.34 -10.24
N GLN A 65 -4.52 -9.11 -11.24
CA GLN A 65 -3.74 -10.18 -11.87
C GLN A 65 -2.73 -10.80 -10.90
N HIS A 66 -2.08 -9.96 -10.09
CA HIS A 66 -1.12 -10.41 -9.10
C HIS A 66 -1.79 -11.29 -8.03
N PHE A 67 -2.92 -10.86 -7.47
CA PHE A 67 -3.76 -11.69 -6.61
C PHE A 67 -4.12 -13.04 -7.25
N LYS A 68 -4.66 -13.05 -8.48
CA LYS A 68 -5.07 -14.28 -9.17
C LYS A 68 -3.92 -15.28 -9.30
N ARG A 69 -2.70 -14.79 -9.55
CA ARG A 69 -1.49 -15.63 -9.55
C ARG A 69 -1.20 -16.22 -8.18
N LEU A 70 -1.18 -15.40 -7.13
CA LEU A 70 -0.89 -15.88 -5.77
C LEU A 70 -1.94 -16.89 -5.27
N ALA A 71 -3.21 -16.68 -5.61
CA ALA A 71 -4.28 -17.62 -5.31
C ALA A 71 -4.07 -18.99 -5.99
N LYS A 72 -3.61 -19.02 -7.25
CA LYS A 72 -3.27 -20.27 -7.95
C LYS A 72 -2.11 -21.04 -7.29
N LEU A 73 -1.26 -20.36 -6.52
CA LEU A 73 -0.17 -20.97 -5.76
C LEU A 73 -0.61 -21.43 -4.36
N GLY A 74 -1.90 -21.29 -4.01
CA GLY A 74 -2.42 -21.67 -2.68
C GLY A 74 -2.14 -20.65 -1.57
N ILE A 75 -1.70 -19.44 -1.91
CA ILE A 75 -1.21 -18.40 -0.97
C ILE A 75 -2.34 -17.45 -0.51
N GLU A 76 -3.62 -17.85 -0.66
CA GLU A 76 -4.76 -16.96 -0.34
C GLU A 76 -4.79 -16.53 1.14
N LYS A 77 -4.29 -17.39 2.05
CA LYS A 77 -4.23 -17.09 3.48
C LYS A 77 -3.31 -15.91 3.79
N ASP A 78 -2.14 -15.86 3.16
CA ASP A 78 -1.17 -14.80 3.42
C ASP A 78 -1.65 -13.48 2.82
N ILE A 79 -2.34 -13.52 1.68
CA ILE A 79 -2.95 -12.31 1.11
C ILE A 79 -4.00 -11.74 2.08
N LYS A 80 -4.90 -12.59 2.60
CA LYS A 80 -5.89 -12.15 3.60
C LYS A 80 -5.22 -11.62 4.87
N PHE A 81 -4.09 -12.21 5.26
CA PHE A 81 -3.30 -11.73 6.38
C PHE A 81 -2.76 -10.31 6.13
N CYS A 82 -2.13 -10.07 4.97
CA CYS A 82 -1.58 -8.77 4.58
C CYS A 82 -2.65 -7.69 4.37
N MET A 83 -3.87 -8.07 3.98
CA MET A 83 -5.01 -7.15 3.82
C MET A 83 -5.74 -6.84 5.14
N GLY A 84 -5.34 -7.45 6.25
CA GLY A 84 -5.95 -7.21 7.55
C GLY A 84 -5.69 -5.80 8.09
N ASN A 85 -6.47 -5.39 9.09
CA ASN A 85 -6.24 -4.13 9.81
C ASN A 85 -4.88 -4.14 10.52
N HIS A 86 -4.39 -2.94 10.86
CA HIS A 86 -3.13 -2.73 11.59
C HIS A 86 -2.98 -3.69 12.77
N LYS A 87 -1.98 -4.59 12.70
CA LYS A 87 -1.66 -5.57 13.76
C LYS A 87 -0.42 -5.20 14.56
N TYR A 88 0.43 -4.35 14.00
CA TYR A 88 1.76 -4.07 14.53
C TYR A 88 1.98 -2.58 14.64
N ASP A 89 2.58 -2.16 15.75
CA ASP A 89 3.00 -0.79 16.03
C ASP A 89 4.52 -0.66 15.83
N VAL A 90 4.93 -0.86 14.57
CA VAL A 90 6.33 -0.82 14.15
C VAL A 90 6.44 -0.24 12.74
N VAL A 91 7.37 0.70 12.55
CA VAL A 91 7.79 1.21 11.25
C VAL A 91 9.21 0.74 10.99
N PRO A 92 9.44 -0.14 10.00
CA PRO A 92 10.78 -0.51 9.58
C PRO A 92 11.47 0.66 8.84
N VAL A 93 12.74 0.89 9.13
CA VAL A 93 13.59 1.88 8.45
C VAL A 93 14.82 1.17 7.90
N TYR A 94 15.21 1.48 6.66
CA TYR A 94 16.44 0.96 6.08
C TYR A 94 17.63 1.82 6.51
N ASP A 95 18.64 1.24 7.14
CA ASP A 95 19.81 1.96 7.68
C ASP A 95 21.05 1.94 6.77
N GLY A 96 20.94 1.31 5.60
CA GLY A 96 22.06 1.09 4.67
C GLY A 96 22.48 -0.38 4.59
N GLU A 97 22.28 -1.16 5.66
CA GLU A 97 22.63 -2.58 5.73
C GLU A 97 21.39 -3.48 5.80
N GLY A 98 20.33 -3.01 6.45
CA GLY A 98 19.10 -3.77 6.59
C GLY A 98 17.94 -2.95 7.14
N PHE A 99 16.81 -3.64 7.36
CA PHE A 99 15.65 -3.02 8.01
C PHE A 99 15.72 -3.17 9.52
N VAL A 100 15.71 -2.02 10.21
CA VAL A 100 15.66 -1.93 11.67
C VAL A 100 14.36 -1.27 12.13
N ARG A 101 14.02 -1.41 13.40
CA ARG A 101 12.88 -0.71 14.00
C ARG A 101 13.19 0.79 14.12
N MET A 102 12.29 1.65 13.63
CA MET A 102 12.35 3.09 13.90
C MET A 102 12.36 3.33 15.41
N LYS A 103 13.36 4.08 15.88
CA LYS A 103 13.48 4.47 17.28
C LYS A 103 12.49 5.57 17.65
#